data_AF-A0A0F5W1D1-F1
#
_entry.id   AF-A0A0F5W1D1-F1
#
_cell.length_a   1.000
_cell.length_b   1.000
_cell.length_c   1.000
_cell.angle_alpha   90.00
_cell.angle_beta   90.00
_cell.angle_gamma   90.00
#
_symmetry.space_group_name_H-M   'P 1'
#
loop_
_entity.id
_entity.type
_entity.pdbx_description
1 polymer ?
#
loop_
_entity_poly.entity_id
_entity_poly.type
_entity_poly.pdbx_seq_one_letter_code
_entity_poly.pdbx_strand_id
1 'polypeptide(L)'
;MSDDDDFAAAYREHYWAVSRYVARRLDGRTSDVEEVVAEVFTVAWRRRTDLPDAPLPWLYGVARNCLANAVRGQGRRRRLVDRLGNDDTAHGRHIEAGPDVESPGAWVHDALARLSPADQEVLRLTAWEELDTDEVAVALGWGRRAASMRLHRARRRLRAEIDRMGPTTAAALKENGHG
;
A
#
# COMPACT_ATOMS: atom_id res chain seq x y z
N MET A 1 -31.73 8.64 0.53
CA MET A 1 -30.84 8.75 1.71
C MET A 1 -30.12 10.07 1.56
N SER A 2 -29.87 10.84 2.63
CA SER A 2 -29.10 12.10 2.50
C SER A 2 -27.63 11.78 2.25
N ASP A 3 -26.87 12.65 1.59
CA ASP A 3 -25.41 12.49 1.44
C ASP A 3 -24.71 12.30 2.81
N ASP A 4 -25.27 12.89 3.87
CA ASP A 4 -24.81 12.74 5.25
C ASP A 4 -25.05 11.31 5.78
N ASP A 5 -26.18 10.70 5.43
CA ASP A 5 -26.52 9.33 5.81
C ASP A 5 -25.68 8.32 5.02
N ASP A 6 -25.46 8.57 3.73
CA ASP A 6 -24.60 7.75 2.84
C ASP A 6 -23.16 7.73 3.35
N PHE A 7 -22.63 8.90 3.72
CA PHE A 7 -21.33 8.99 4.38
C PHE A 7 -21.30 8.23 5.70
N ALA A 8 -22.31 8.40 6.56
CA ALA A 8 -22.34 7.75 7.86
C ALA A 8 -22.38 6.22 7.73
N ALA A 9 -23.10 5.70 6.72
CA ALA A 9 -23.10 4.28 6.37
C ALA A 9 -21.71 3.82 5.91
N ALA A 10 -21.11 4.51 4.94
CA ALA A 10 -19.78 4.18 4.43
C ALA A 10 -18.70 4.22 5.54
N TYR A 11 -18.77 5.19 6.46
CA TYR A 11 -17.88 5.27 7.61
C TYR A 11 -17.98 4.00 8.47
N ARG A 12 -19.20 3.65 8.91
CA ARG A 12 -19.42 2.49 9.79
C ARG A 12 -18.99 1.18 9.13
N GLU A 13 -19.26 1.05 7.84
CA GLU A 13 -18.95 -0.16 7.09
C GLU A 13 -17.45 -0.32 6.82
N HIS A 14 -16.76 0.76 6.47
CA HIS A 14 -15.42 0.68 5.89
C HIS A 14 -14.30 1.18 6.80
N TYR A 15 -14.59 1.71 7.99
CA TYR A 15 -13.56 2.20 8.93
C TYR A 15 -12.43 1.20 9.14
N TRP A 16 -12.76 -0.06 9.47
CA TRP A 16 -11.76 -1.08 9.75
C TRP A 16 -10.95 -1.51 8.52
N ALA A 17 -11.57 -1.51 7.33
CA ALA A 17 -10.87 -1.82 6.08
C ALA A 17 -9.83 -0.73 5.76
N VAL A 18 -10.23 0.54 5.87
CA VAL A 18 -9.33 1.69 5.68
C VAL A 18 -8.21 1.69 6.73
N SER A 19 -8.52 1.44 8.01
CA SER A 19 -7.51 1.35 9.07
C SER A 19 -6.48 0.25 8.83
N ARG A 20 -6.90 -0.94 8.39
CA ARG A 20 -5.98 -2.03 8.03
C ARG A 20 -5.11 -1.67 6.81
N TYR A 21 -5.72 -1.08 5.79
CA TYR A 21 -5.01 -0.61 4.60
C TYR A 21 -3.90 0.40 4.96
N VAL A 22 -4.19 1.35 5.85
CA VAL A 22 -3.25 2.36 6.32
C VAL A 22 -2.15 1.72 7.19
N ALA A 23 -2.51 0.86 8.14
CA ALA A 23 -1.57 0.17 9.02
C ALA A 23 -0.53 -0.66 8.26
N ARG A 24 -0.96 -1.40 7.22
CA ARG A 24 -0.08 -2.19 6.35
C ARG A 24 0.96 -1.34 5.57
N ARG A 25 0.75 -0.02 5.47
CA ARG A 25 1.64 0.90 4.72
C ARG A 25 2.50 1.78 5.62
N LEU A 26 2.28 1.74 6.93
CA LEU A 26 3.03 2.49 7.94
C LEU A 26 3.87 1.58 8.86
N ASP A 27 3.98 0.30 8.53
CA ASP A 27 4.75 -0.70 9.27
C ASP A 27 4.41 -0.73 10.78
N GLY A 28 3.13 -0.54 11.12
CA GLY A 28 2.66 -0.62 12.50
C GLY A 28 2.92 0.61 13.38
N ARG A 29 3.27 1.78 12.82
CA ARG A 29 3.30 3.05 13.58
C ARG A 29 1.87 3.49 13.94
N THR A 30 1.32 2.97 15.03
CA THR A 30 -0.09 3.11 15.43
C THR A 30 -0.56 4.57 15.52
N SER A 31 0.26 5.49 16.07
CA SER A 31 -0.10 6.91 16.16
C SER A 31 -0.35 7.55 14.79
N ASP A 32 0.43 7.17 13.78
CA ASP A 32 0.31 7.70 12.43
C ASP A 32 -0.93 7.11 11.72
N VAL A 33 -1.40 5.92 12.13
CA VAL A 33 -2.56 5.25 11.51
C VAL A 33 -3.84 6.02 11.81
N GLU A 34 -4.11 6.30 13.09
CA GLU A 34 -5.34 6.98 13.50
C GLU A 34 -5.44 8.39 12.89
N GLU A 35 -4.33 9.12 12.85
CA GLU A 35 -4.27 10.45 12.22
C GLU A 35 -4.59 10.38 10.72
N VAL A 36 -3.98 9.43 9.99
CA VAL A 36 -4.24 9.27 8.57
C VAL A 36 -5.68 8.81 8.31
N VAL A 37 -6.23 7.89 9.11
CA VAL A 37 -7.62 7.44 8.98
C VAL A 37 -8.59 8.59 9.22
N ALA A 38 -8.36 9.41 10.25
CA ALA A 38 -9.16 10.60 10.51
C ALA A 38 -9.13 11.58 9.32
N GLU A 39 -7.96 11.80 8.71
CA GLU A 39 -7.82 12.63 7.53
C GLU A 39 -8.58 12.05 6.33
N VAL A 40 -8.53 10.73 6.12
CA VAL A 40 -9.28 10.05 5.05
C VAL A 40 -10.77 10.33 5.15
N PHE A 41 -11.35 10.10 6.32
CA PHE A 41 -12.78 10.31 6.51
C PHE A 41 -13.16 11.80 6.55
N THR A 42 -12.24 12.69 6.92
CA THR A 42 -12.42 14.14 6.77
C THR A 42 -12.51 14.55 5.30
N VAL A 43 -11.63 14.02 4.45
CA VAL A 43 -11.69 14.24 3.00
C VAL A 43 -12.97 13.64 2.41
N ALA A 44 -13.34 12.43 2.84
CA ALA A 44 -14.59 11.80 2.41
C ALA A 44 -15.83 12.62 2.80
N TRP A 45 -15.88 13.17 4.03
CA TRP A 45 -16.97 14.04 4.47
C TRP A 45 -17.09 15.32 3.63
N ARG A 46 -15.95 15.96 3.32
CA ARG A 46 -15.92 17.16 2.47
C ARG A 46 -16.38 16.88 1.03
N ARG A 47 -16.25 15.63 0.59
CA ARG A 47 -16.60 15.16 -0.76
C ARG A 47 -17.76 14.16 -0.77
N ARG A 48 -18.61 14.18 0.26
CA ARG A 48 -19.71 13.20 0.40
C ARG A 48 -20.70 13.21 -0.76
N THR A 49 -20.85 14.34 -1.45
CA THR A 49 -21.62 14.48 -2.70
C THR A 49 -21.03 13.68 -3.87
N ASP A 50 -19.73 13.35 -3.81
CA ASP A 50 -19.00 12.57 -4.83
C ASP A 50 -18.88 11.09 -4.44
N LEU A 51 -19.47 10.66 -3.32
CA LEU A 51 -19.30 9.32 -2.80
C LEU A 51 -20.00 8.32 -3.75
N PRO A 52 -19.26 7.35 -4.32
CA PRO A 52 -19.88 6.37 -5.21
C PRO A 52 -20.67 5.31 -4.43
N ASP A 53 -21.57 4.62 -5.11
CA ASP A 53 -22.37 3.50 -4.56
C ASP A 53 -21.51 2.40 -3.93
N ALA A 54 -20.29 2.19 -4.45
CA ALA A 54 -19.27 1.31 -3.90
C ALA A 54 -18.11 2.16 -3.33
N PRO A 55 -18.16 2.57 -2.04
CA PRO A 55 -17.26 3.58 -1.50
C PRO A 55 -15.84 3.07 -1.28
N LEU A 56 -15.67 1.78 -0.95
CA LEU A 56 -14.40 1.25 -0.45
C LEU A 56 -13.21 1.45 -1.40
N PRO A 57 -13.29 1.15 -2.72
CA PRO A 57 -12.19 1.41 -3.64
C PRO A 57 -11.82 2.90 -3.73
N TRP A 58 -12.82 3.78 -3.71
CA TRP A 58 -12.61 5.22 -3.71
C TRP A 58 -11.94 5.69 -2.42
N LEU A 59 -12.36 5.16 -1.26
CA LEU A 59 -11.75 5.43 0.04
C LEU A 59 -10.29 4.99 0.09
N TYR A 60 -9.92 3.86 -0.52
CA TYR A 60 -8.52 3.47 -0.66
C TYR A 60 -7.71 4.46 -1.51
N GLY A 61 -8.31 5.02 -2.56
CA GLY A 61 -7.70 6.10 -3.33
C GLY A 61 -7.45 7.36 -2.50
N VAL A 62 -8.42 7.75 -1.66
CA VAL A 62 -8.25 8.85 -0.69
C VAL A 62 -7.14 8.52 0.30
N ALA A 63 -7.15 7.33 0.91
CA ALA A 63 -6.13 6.86 1.85
C ALA A 63 -4.72 6.86 1.27
N ARG A 64 -4.58 6.45 0.00
CA ARG A 64 -3.31 6.53 -0.72
C ARG A 64 -2.78 7.96 -0.80
N ASN A 65 -3.64 8.93 -1.07
CA ASN A 65 -3.26 10.34 -1.16
C ASN A 65 -2.90 10.92 0.22
N CYS A 66 -3.67 10.59 1.25
CA CYS A 66 -3.39 10.96 2.64
C CYS A 66 -2.04 10.41 3.11
N LEU A 67 -1.75 9.13 2.86
CA LEU A 67 -0.45 8.52 3.14
C LEU A 67 0.70 9.22 2.42
N ALA A 68 0.54 9.51 1.11
CA ALA A 68 1.56 10.21 0.35
C ALA A 68 1.82 11.63 0.90
N ASN A 69 0.79 12.30 1.42
CA ASN A 69 0.92 13.61 2.06
C ASN A 69 1.57 13.51 3.44
N ALA A 70 1.23 12.52 4.25
CA ALA A 70 1.85 12.26 5.55
C ALA A 70 3.37 12.04 5.41
N VAL A 71 3.79 11.16 4.48
CA VAL A 71 5.21 10.90 4.20
C VAL A 71 5.95 12.17 3.75
N ARG A 72 5.34 12.98 2.87
CA ARG A 72 5.93 14.27 2.45
C ARG A 72 6.00 15.28 3.60
N GLY A 73 4.99 15.33 4.46
CA GLY A 73 4.93 16.20 5.63
C GLY A 73 6.02 15.87 6.64
N GLN A 74 6.22 14.59 6.95
CA GLN A 74 7.31 14.09 7.79
C GLN A 74 8.69 14.42 7.18
N GLY A 75 8.85 14.25 5.86
CA GLY A 75 10.07 14.64 5.16
C GLY A 75 10.38 16.14 5.24
N ARG A 76 9.37 17.00 5.16
CA ARG A 76 9.53 18.46 5.36
C ARG A 76 9.85 18.80 6.81
N ARG A 77 9.16 18.18 7.78
CA ARG A 77 9.38 18.40 9.21
C ARG A 77 10.79 18.00 9.59
N ARG A 78 11.26 16.84 9.13
CA ARG A 78 12.64 16.38 9.34
C ARG A 78 13.65 17.38 8.76
N ARG A 79 13.49 17.80 7.50
CA ARG A 79 14.37 18.82 6.88
C ARG A 79 14.32 20.20 7.57
N LEU A 80 13.26 20.51 8.30
CA LEU A 80 13.14 21.74 9.09
C LEU A 80 13.86 21.57 10.44
N VAL A 81 13.67 20.43 11.09
CA VAL A 81 14.41 20.05 12.32
C VAL A 81 15.91 19.96 12.03
N ASP A 82 16.33 19.33 10.93
CA ASP A 82 17.73 19.26 10.49
C ASP A 82 18.30 20.65 10.15
N ARG A 83 17.46 21.62 9.76
CA ARG A 83 17.87 23.01 9.49
C ARG A 83 17.91 23.89 10.74
N LEU A 84 17.11 23.56 11.75
CA LEU A 84 17.05 24.27 13.03
C LEU A 84 18.05 23.71 14.04
N GLY A 85 18.40 22.42 13.91
CA GLY A 85 19.39 21.72 14.74
C GLY A 85 20.70 21.53 13.97
N ASN A 86 21.51 22.57 13.91
CA ASN A 86 22.94 22.41 13.65
C ASN A 86 23.65 22.24 15.01
N ASP A 87 23.41 21.08 15.65
CA ASP A 87 24.31 20.46 16.61
C ASP A 87 23.96 18.96 16.70
N ASP A 88 24.93 18.13 16.34
CA ASP A 88 25.03 16.67 16.38
C ASP A 88 23.75 15.82 16.54
N THR A 89 23.35 15.17 15.44
CA THR A 89 23.51 13.71 15.30
C THR A 89 23.07 13.29 13.89
N ALA A 90 24.04 12.91 13.08
CA ALA A 90 23.80 12.23 11.82
C ALA A 90 23.19 10.85 12.08
N HIS A 91 21.87 10.76 12.21
CA HIS A 91 21.15 9.49 12.05
C HIS A 91 20.64 9.40 10.62
N GLY A 92 21.54 9.02 9.72
CA GLY A 92 21.15 8.26 8.54
C GLY A 92 20.45 7.01 9.05
N ARG A 93 19.11 6.98 8.99
CA ARG A 93 18.36 5.75 9.13
C ARG A 93 18.72 4.88 7.94
N HIS A 94 19.78 4.10 8.09
CA HIS A 94 19.79 2.77 7.54
C HIS A 94 18.45 2.15 7.92
N ILE A 95 17.72 1.70 6.91
CA ILE A 95 16.64 0.73 7.12
C ILE A 95 17.39 -0.49 7.65
N GLU A 96 17.48 -0.61 8.97
CA GLU A 96 17.90 -1.86 9.60
C GLU A 96 16.83 -2.87 9.24
N ALA A 97 17.17 -3.75 8.30
CA ALA A 97 16.48 -5.01 8.14
C ALA A 97 16.52 -5.69 9.51
N GLY A 98 15.36 -5.83 10.14
CA GLY A 98 15.23 -6.55 11.41
C GLY A 98 15.77 -7.98 11.25
N PRO A 99 16.34 -8.55 12.32
CA PRO A 99 17.09 -9.80 12.24
C PRO A 99 16.19 -11.00 11.94
N ASP A 100 16.65 -11.80 10.98
CA ASP A 100 16.39 -13.21 10.70
C ASP A 100 15.11 -13.85 11.26
N VAL A 101 14.17 -14.15 10.35
CA VAL A 101 13.59 -15.50 10.32
C VAL A 101 13.45 -15.90 8.86
N GLU A 102 13.99 -17.08 8.56
CA GLU A 102 13.81 -17.92 7.38
C GLU A 102 12.32 -18.28 7.18
N SER A 103 11.46 -17.27 7.11
CA SER A 103 10.03 -17.43 6.92
C SER A 103 9.77 -17.62 5.43
N PRO A 104 9.10 -18.70 5.01
CA PRO A 104 8.69 -18.87 3.62
C PRO A 104 7.96 -17.61 3.13
N GLY A 105 8.61 -16.82 2.27
CA GLY A 105 8.04 -15.58 1.73
C GLY A 105 8.76 -14.28 2.08
N ALA A 106 9.81 -14.28 2.90
CA ALA A 106 10.64 -13.07 3.14
C ALA A 106 11.17 -12.48 1.81
N TRP A 107 11.64 -13.34 0.91
CA TRP A 107 12.06 -12.97 -0.45
C TRP A 107 10.93 -12.41 -1.32
N VAL A 108 9.65 -12.70 -1.04
CA VAL A 108 8.50 -12.13 -1.77
C VAL A 108 8.32 -10.66 -1.39
N HIS A 109 8.52 -10.31 -0.12
CA HIS A 109 8.50 -8.92 0.32
C HIS A 109 9.64 -8.12 -0.32
N ASP A 110 10.85 -8.70 -0.38
CA ASP A 110 11.98 -8.10 -1.09
C ASP A 110 11.73 -7.98 -2.58
N ALA A 111 11.16 -9.02 -3.21
CA ALA A 111 10.76 -8.98 -4.60
C ALA A 111 9.76 -7.87 -4.88
N LEU A 112 8.73 -7.76 -4.06
CA LEU A 112 7.75 -6.68 -4.16
C LEU A 112 8.40 -5.30 -4.01
N ALA A 113 9.31 -5.13 -3.06
CA ALA A 113 9.98 -3.85 -2.79
C ALA A 113 10.83 -3.34 -3.98
N ARG A 114 11.27 -4.21 -4.89
CA ARG A 114 12.01 -3.83 -6.11
C ARG A 114 11.15 -3.30 -7.24
N LEU A 115 9.83 -3.47 -7.18
CA LEU A 115 8.92 -2.98 -8.22
C LEU A 115 8.71 -1.47 -8.08
N SER A 116 8.22 -0.83 -9.14
CA SER A 116 7.80 0.56 -9.04
C SER A 116 6.68 0.74 -8.01
N PRO A 117 6.55 1.88 -7.32
CA PRO A 117 5.48 2.09 -6.34
C PRO A 117 4.06 1.86 -6.90
N ALA A 118 3.85 2.17 -8.18
CA ALA A 118 2.56 1.93 -8.85
C ALA A 118 2.29 0.42 -9.06
N ASP A 119 3.32 -0.35 -9.42
CA ASP A 119 3.18 -1.80 -9.58
C ASP A 119 3.02 -2.50 -8.21
N GLN A 120 3.74 -2.04 -7.19
CA GLN A 120 3.56 -2.53 -5.82
C GLN A 120 2.13 -2.31 -5.33
N GLU A 121 1.61 -1.11 -5.55
CA GLU A 121 0.29 -0.73 -5.07
C GLU A 121 -0.83 -1.51 -5.77
N VAL A 122 -0.75 -1.69 -7.10
CA VAL A 122 -1.77 -2.47 -7.81
C VAL A 122 -1.77 -3.94 -7.36
N LEU A 123 -0.60 -4.52 -7.13
CA LEU A 123 -0.50 -5.87 -6.59
C LEU A 123 -1.09 -5.93 -5.17
N ARG A 124 -0.77 -4.93 -4.34
CA ARG A 124 -1.25 -4.85 -2.96
C ARG A 124 -2.77 -4.81 -2.87
N LEU A 125 -3.39 -3.94 -3.66
CA LEU A 125 -4.84 -3.80 -3.71
C LEU A 125 -5.53 -5.11 -4.11
N THR A 126 -4.99 -5.82 -5.10
CA THR A 126 -5.60 -7.11 -5.51
C THR A 126 -5.34 -8.25 -4.54
N ALA A 127 -4.20 -8.26 -3.84
CA ALA A 127 -3.78 -9.39 -3.02
C ALA A 127 -4.21 -9.29 -1.55
N TRP A 128 -4.22 -8.09 -0.96
CA TRP A 128 -4.59 -7.88 0.44
C TRP A 128 -5.96 -7.24 0.63
N GLU A 129 -6.41 -6.43 -0.32
CA GLU A 129 -7.72 -5.78 -0.27
C GLU A 129 -8.74 -6.46 -1.19
N GLU A 130 -8.32 -7.54 -1.86
CA GLU A 130 -9.15 -8.40 -2.72
C GLU A 130 -9.91 -7.66 -3.83
N LEU A 131 -9.43 -6.47 -4.22
CA LEU A 131 -10.08 -5.67 -5.25
C LEU A 131 -9.98 -6.33 -6.62
N ASP A 132 -11.06 -6.24 -7.39
CA ASP A 132 -11.04 -6.58 -8.80
C ASP A 132 -10.36 -5.48 -9.64
N THR A 133 -10.27 -5.71 -10.96
CA THR A 133 -9.56 -4.77 -11.86
C THR A 133 -10.26 -3.42 -12.01
N ASP A 134 -11.58 -3.38 -11.83
CA ASP A 134 -12.39 -2.16 -11.96
C ASP A 134 -12.29 -1.34 -10.69
N GLU A 135 -12.36 -2.00 -9.54
CA GLU A 135 -12.16 -1.39 -8.24
C GLU A 135 -10.75 -0.84 -8.10
N VAL A 136 -9.73 -1.58 -8.56
CA VAL A 136 -8.36 -1.05 -8.68
C VAL A 136 -8.30 0.20 -9.55
N ALA A 137 -9.04 0.23 -10.66
CA ALA A 137 -9.07 1.39 -11.56
C ALA A 137 -9.62 2.62 -10.82
N VAL A 138 -10.67 2.45 -10.03
CA VAL A 138 -11.23 3.49 -9.15
C VAL A 138 -10.20 3.93 -8.11
N ALA A 139 -9.63 2.98 -7.35
CA ALA A 139 -8.69 3.27 -6.26
C ALA A 139 -7.42 4.00 -6.74
N LEU A 140 -6.95 3.69 -7.95
CA LEU A 140 -5.72 4.26 -8.51
C LEU A 140 -5.97 5.43 -9.48
N GLY A 141 -7.22 5.78 -9.75
CA GLY A 141 -7.59 6.84 -10.70
C GLY A 141 -7.15 6.50 -12.14
N TRP A 142 -7.19 5.23 -12.52
CA TRP A 142 -6.82 4.75 -13.85
C TRP A 142 -8.07 4.41 -14.68
N GLY A 143 -7.93 4.42 -16.00
CA GLY A 143 -8.92 3.78 -16.87
C GLY A 143 -8.85 2.25 -16.73
N ARG A 144 -9.99 1.55 -16.84
CA ARG A 144 -10.11 0.09 -16.76
C ARG A 144 -9.06 -0.67 -17.57
N ARG A 145 -8.87 -0.30 -18.84
CA ARG A 145 -7.86 -0.90 -19.72
C ARG A 145 -6.44 -0.69 -19.17
N ALA A 146 -6.15 0.49 -18.64
CA ALA A 146 -4.86 0.82 -18.06
C ALA A 146 -4.59 0.02 -16.77
N ALA A 147 -5.62 -0.20 -15.94
CA ALA A 147 -5.53 -1.03 -14.74
C ALA A 147 -5.23 -2.49 -15.08
N SER A 148 -5.99 -3.08 -16.00
CA SER A 148 -5.77 -4.46 -16.47
C SER A 148 -4.36 -4.67 -17.02
N MET A 149 -3.92 -3.78 -17.92
CA MET A 149 -2.58 -3.85 -18.50
C MET A 149 -1.47 -3.67 -17.46
N ARG A 150 -1.67 -2.79 -16.47
CA ARG A 150 -0.69 -2.56 -15.40
C ARG A 150 -0.63 -3.75 -14.45
N LEU A 151 -1.76 -4.29 -14.00
CA LEU A 151 -1.81 -5.47 -13.15
C LEU A 151 -1.12 -6.67 -13.82
N HIS A 152 -1.40 -6.91 -15.10
CA HIS A 152 -0.73 -7.98 -15.86
C HIS A 152 0.79 -7.78 -15.90
N ARG A 153 1.27 -6.57 -16.22
CA ARG A 153 2.70 -6.27 -16.24
C ARG A 153 3.34 -6.35 -14.84
N ALA A 154 2.67 -5.88 -13.81
CA ALA A 154 3.14 -5.92 -12.43
C ALA A 154 3.32 -7.38 -11.97
N ARG A 155 2.36 -8.27 -12.27
CA ARG A 155 2.48 -9.71 -12.00
C ARG A 155 3.68 -10.34 -12.71
N ARG A 156 3.89 -10.01 -14.00
CA ARG A 156 5.06 -10.50 -14.76
C ARG A 156 6.38 -10.00 -14.19
N ARG A 157 6.44 -8.73 -13.77
CA ARG A 157 7.63 -8.14 -13.14
C ARG A 157 7.91 -8.78 -11.79
N LEU A 158 6.89 -8.95 -10.96
CA LEU A 158 7.03 -9.63 -9.67
C LEU A 158 7.57 -11.05 -9.89
N ARG A 159 7.02 -11.81 -10.84
CA ARG A 159 7.51 -13.14 -11.15
C ARG A 159 8.99 -13.14 -11.56
N ALA A 160 9.41 -12.19 -12.40
CA ALA A 160 10.81 -12.07 -12.80
C ALA A 160 11.75 -11.70 -11.65
N GLU A 161 11.31 -10.85 -10.71
CA GLU A 161 12.08 -10.53 -9.50
C GLU A 161 12.19 -11.74 -8.57
N ILE A 162 11.10 -12.48 -8.40
CA ILE A 162 11.04 -13.74 -7.66
C ILE A 162 12.02 -14.76 -8.24
N ASP A 163 11.97 -14.99 -9.56
CA ASP A 163 12.85 -15.94 -10.26
C ASP A 163 14.34 -15.53 -10.19
N ARG A 164 14.62 -14.24 -9.97
CA ARG A 164 15.98 -13.72 -9.78
C ARG A 164 16.49 -13.91 -8.34
N MET A 165 15.60 -13.85 -7.35
CA MET A 165 15.96 -13.86 -5.92
C MET A 165 15.87 -15.24 -5.28
N GLY A 166 14.96 -16.10 -5.73
CA GLY A 166 14.88 -17.49 -5.29
C GLY A 166 15.54 -18.41 -6.32
N PRO A 167 16.37 -19.40 -5.92
CA PRO A 167 16.86 -20.40 -6.85
C PRO A 167 15.67 -21.03 -7.55
N THR A 168 15.75 -21.11 -8.88
CA THR A 168 14.91 -21.90 -9.78
C THR A 168 14.08 -22.93 -9.01
N THR A 169 12.79 -22.64 -8.77
CA THR A 169 11.86 -23.57 -8.12
C THR A 169 11.77 -24.91 -8.87
N ALA A 170 12.35 -25.00 -10.07
CA ALA A 170 12.44 -26.19 -10.90
C ALA A 170 13.69 -27.08 -10.68
N ALA A 171 14.69 -26.68 -9.88
CA ALA A 171 15.85 -27.54 -9.59
C ALA A 171 15.55 -28.57 -8.47
N ALA A 172 14.74 -28.20 -7.47
CA ALA A 172 14.43 -29.06 -6.32
C ALA A 172 13.38 -30.16 -6.60
N LEU A 173 12.62 -30.06 -7.69
CA LEU A 173 11.60 -31.07 -8.06
C LEU A 173 12.13 -32.15 -9.03
N LYS A 174 13.36 -32.00 -9.56
CA LYS A 174 13.93 -32.96 -10.53
C LYS A 174 14.88 -34.00 -9.94
N GLU A 175 15.34 -33.85 -8.69
CA GLU A 175 16.27 -34.83 -8.09
C GLU A 175 15.61 -35.89 -7.19
N ASN A 176 14.35 -35.71 -6.78
CA ASN A 176 13.60 -36.75 -6.03
C ASN A 176 12.96 -37.82 -6.93
N GLY A 177 13.51 -38.05 -8.13
CA GLY A 177 12.99 -38.95 -9.15
C GLY A 177 14.00 -40.01 -9.61
N HIS A 178 14.85 -40.53 -8.72
CA HIS A 178 15.60 -41.75 -8.99
C HIS A 178 15.51 -42.74 -7.82
N GLY A 179 14.82 -43.84 -8.09
CA GLY A 179 14.62 -44.99 -7.21
C GLY A 179 13.75 -46.01 -7.92
#